data_AF-A0A2D8JYD5-F1
#
_entry.id   AF-A0A2D8JYD5-F1
#
_cell.length_a   1.000
_cell.length_b   1.000
_cell.length_c   1.000
_cell.angle_alpha   90.00
_cell.angle_beta   90.00
_cell.angle_gamma   90.00
#
_symmetry.space_group_name_H-M   'P 1'
#
loop_
_entity.id
_entity.type
_entity.pdbx_description
1 polymer ?
#
loop_
_entity_poly.entity_id
_entity_poly.type
_entity_poly.pdbx_seq_one_letter_code
_entity_poly.pdbx_strand_id
1 'polypeptide(L)'
;MCTRIFYETGTSTYITGRSMDWRDVTMQSDLWVFPRGMARNGGVGEGSATWTSQYGSVIVAIYNLATSDGMNEAGLAGNMLYLVESSYGDPAARAKPLISVGAWLQYMLDNFATVAEAAEVMADDP
;
A
#
# COMPACT_ATOMS: atom_id res chain seq x y z
N MET A 1 1.53 -0.81 -19.27
CA MET A 1 2.39 -0.15 -18.26
C MET A 1 1.49 0.64 -17.33
N CYS A 2 1.51 0.41 -16.02
CA CYS A 2 0.62 1.13 -15.11
C CYS A 2 0.90 2.64 -15.15
N THR A 3 -0.13 3.47 -15.03
CA THR A 3 0.00 4.94 -15.00
C THR A 3 -0.75 5.51 -13.80
N ARG A 4 -0.21 6.54 -13.16
CA ARG A 4 -0.87 7.29 -12.07
C ARG A 4 -0.81 8.78 -12.34
N ILE A 5 -1.93 9.46 -12.13
CA ILE A 5 -2.06 10.90 -12.27
C ILE A 5 -2.62 11.52 -10.98
N PHE A 6 -2.20 12.74 -10.68
CA PHE A 6 -2.75 13.56 -9.61
C PHE A 6 -3.19 14.88 -10.22
N TYR A 7 -4.43 15.26 -9.96
CA TYR A 7 -5.05 16.43 -10.55
C TYR A 7 -5.66 17.30 -9.46
N GLU A 8 -5.28 18.57 -9.45
CA GLU A 8 -5.97 19.62 -8.71
C GLU A 8 -7.07 20.22 -9.60
N THR A 9 -8.30 20.20 -9.11
CA THR A 9 -9.44 20.83 -9.78
C THR A 9 -9.36 22.35 -9.62
N GLY A 10 -10.10 23.09 -10.45
CA GLY A 10 -10.24 24.55 -10.30
C GLY A 10 -10.96 25.01 -9.01
N THR A 11 -11.32 24.08 -8.12
CA THR A 11 -12.01 24.33 -6.83
C THR A 11 -11.18 23.86 -5.64
N SER A 12 -9.86 23.70 -5.80
CA SER A 12 -8.95 23.19 -4.75
C SER A 12 -9.38 21.84 -4.18
N THR A 13 -9.94 20.98 -5.04
CA THR A 13 -10.21 19.57 -4.75
C THR A 13 -9.20 18.73 -5.51
N TYR A 14 -8.87 17.55 -4.98
CA TYR A 14 -7.84 16.69 -5.56
C TYR A 14 -8.41 15.36 -6.00
N ILE A 15 -7.96 14.89 -7.16
CA ILE A 15 -8.34 13.59 -7.74
C ILE A 15 -7.08 12.82 -8.07
N THR A 16 -7.02 11.55 -7.64
CA THR A 16 -5.99 10.60 -8.08
C THR A 16 -6.61 9.61 -9.05
N GLY A 17 -6.02 9.45 -10.23
CA GLY A 17 -6.40 8.46 -11.23
C GLY A 17 -5.29 7.44 -11.43
N ARG A 18 -5.65 6.18 -11.68
CA ARG A 18 -4.69 5.09 -11.90
C ARG A 18 -5.19 4.09 -12.94
N SER A 19 -4.30 3.63 -13.82
CA SER A 19 -4.53 2.47 -14.69
C SER A 19 -3.72 1.27 -14.20
N MET A 20 -4.35 0.09 -14.19
CA MET A 20 -3.68 -1.19 -13.98
C MET A 20 -3.49 -1.87 -15.33
N ASP A 21 -2.23 -1.97 -15.76
CA ASP A 21 -1.88 -2.64 -16.99
C ASP A 21 -1.10 -3.90 -16.66
N TRP A 22 -1.73 -5.06 -16.89
CA TRP A 22 -1.20 -6.36 -16.53
C TRP A 22 -1.22 -7.33 -17.72
N ARG A 23 -0.27 -8.26 -17.76
CA ARG A 23 -0.19 -9.23 -18.87
C ARG A 23 -1.22 -10.34 -18.76
N ASP A 24 -1.58 -10.74 -17.54
CA ASP A 24 -2.63 -11.73 -17.35
C ASP A 24 -3.99 -11.09 -17.61
N VAL A 25 -4.64 -11.52 -18.69
CA VAL A 25 -5.97 -11.06 -19.12
C VAL A 25 -7.10 -11.60 -18.25
N THR A 26 -6.80 -12.55 -17.36
CA THR A 26 -7.72 -13.14 -16.38
C THR A 26 -7.43 -12.67 -14.94
N MET A 27 -6.67 -11.58 -14.80
CA MET A 27 -6.34 -10.99 -13.51
C MET A 27 -7.59 -10.81 -12.65
N GLN A 28 -7.54 -11.36 -11.44
CA GLN A 28 -8.61 -11.21 -10.47
C GLN A 28 -8.35 -9.96 -9.65
N SER A 29 -9.35 -9.08 -9.58
CA SER A 29 -9.34 -7.89 -8.75
C SER A 29 -10.64 -7.81 -7.97
N ASP A 30 -10.52 -7.67 -6.65
CA ASP A 30 -11.66 -7.58 -5.74
C ASP A 30 -11.58 -6.30 -4.92
N LEU A 31 -12.73 -5.72 -4.58
CA LEU A 31 -12.82 -4.60 -3.65
C LEU A 31 -13.00 -5.13 -2.23
N TRP A 32 -12.19 -4.64 -1.31
CA TRP A 32 -12.29 -4.97 0.11
C TRP A 32 -12.46 -3.71 0.95
N VAL A 33 -13.27 -3.84 2.00
CA VAL A 33 -13.38 -2.84 3.07
C VAL A 33 -12.76 -3.44 4.32
N PHE A 34 -11.72 -2.79 4.84
CA PHE A 34 -11.08 -3.18 6.09
C PHE A 34 -11.40 -2.15 7.16
N PRO A 35 -12.06 -2.53 8.27
CA PRO A 35 -12.25 -1.63 9.39
C PRO A 35 -10.92 -1.32 10.11
N ARG A 36 -10.89 -0.22 10.85
CA ARG A 36 -9.80 0.04 11.82
C ARG A 36 -9.82 -0.98 12.95
N GLY A 37 -8.69 -1.15 13.64
CA GLY A 37 -8.52 -2.06 14.78
C GLY A 37 -8.19 -3.51 14.38
N MET A 38 -7.89 -3.77 13.11
CA MET A 38 -7.49 -5.11 12.65
C MET A 38 -6.06 -5.40 13.05
N ALA A 39 -5.82 -6.52 13.72
CA ALA A 39 -4.48 -7.06 13.91
C ALA A 39 -3.94 -7.61 12.57
N ARG A 40 -2.73 -7.21 12.21
CA ARG A 40 -2.09 -7.52 10.93
C ARG A 40 -0.72 -8.16 11.13
N ASN A 41 -0.35 -9.00 10.18
CA ASN A 41 0.96 -9.64 10.09
C ASN A 41 1.56 -9.35 8.71
N GLY A 42 2.85 -9.01 8.67
CA GLY A 42 3.60 -8.64 7.47
C GLY A 42 3.75 -9.76 6.44
N GLY A 43 3.41 -11.00 6.77
CA GLY A 43 3.22 -12.07 5.79
C GLY A 43 4.50 -12.73 5.29
N VAL A 44 5.59 -12.69 6.07
CA VAL A 44 6.86 -13.37 5.74
C VAL A 44 7.19 -14.55 6.65
N GLY A 45 6.31 -14.89 7.59
CA GLY A 45 6.57 -15.91 8.61
C GLY A 45 7.30 -15.33 9.83
N GLU A 46 8.30 -16.05 10.34
CA GLU A 46 9.13 -15.57 11.45
C GLU A 46 9.84 -14.25 11.09
N GLY A 47 9.85 -13.30 12.02
CA GLY A 47 10.39 -11.96 11.78
C GLY A 47 9.45 -10.99 11.04
N SER A 48 8.18 -11.36 10.82
CA SER A 48 7.19 -10.44 10.24
C SER A 48 6.92 -9.25 11.15
N ALA A 49 6.83 -8.05 10.56
CA ALA A 49 6.24 -6.89 11.20
C ALA A 49 4.78 -7.20 11.60
N THR A 50 4.32 -6.64 12.72
CA THR A 50 2.93 -6.72 13.15
C THR A 50 2.44 -5.34 13.52
N TRP A 51 1.17 -5.06 13.24
CA TRP A 51 0.55 -3.79 13.57
C TRP A 51 -0.94 -3.96 13.81
N THR A 52 -1.59 -2.92 14.32
CA THR A 52 -3.04 -2.81 14.39
C THR A 52 -3.48 -1.63 13.56
N SER A 53 -4.44 -1.81 12.65
CA SER A 53 -4.86 -0.72 11.77
C SER A 53 -5.45 0.44 12.57
N GLN A 54 -4.93 1.65 12.33
CA GLN A 54 -5.43 2.88 12.93
C GLN A 54 -6.57 3.48 12.11
N TYR A 55 -6.51 3.31 10.80
CA TYR A 55 -7.50 3.77 9.84
C TYR A 55 -8.18 2.61 9.12
N GLY A 56 -9.47 2.74 8.87
CA GLY A 56 -10.20 1.89 7.94
C GLY A 56 -9.90 2.27 6.50
N SER A 57 -9.99 1.31 5.58
CA SER A 57 -9.64 1.51 4.17
C SER A 57 -10.55 0.77 3.21
N VAL A 58 -10.74 1.34 2.02
CA VAL A 58 -11.27 0.63 0.84
C VAL A 58 -10.11 0.39 -0.12
N ILE A 59 -9.91 -0.85 -0.53
CA ILE A 59 -8.76 -1.26 -1.35
C ILE A 59 -9.17 -2.12 -2.53
N VAL A 60 -8.30 -2.18 -3.53
CA VAL A 60 -8.32 -3.15 -4.61
C VAL A 60 -7.29 -4.22 -4.30
N ALA A 61 -7.73 -5.45 -4.14
CA ALA A 61 -6.88 -6.61 -3.95
C ALA A 61 -6.61 -7.28 -5.29
N ILE A 62 -5.35 -7.62 -5.58
CA ILE A 62 -4.97 -8.44 -6.74
C ILE A 62 -4.85 -9.90 -6.31
N TYR A 63 -5.55 -10.80 -6.99
CA TYR A 63 -5.66 -12.23 -6.69
C TYR A 63 -6.05 -12.56 -5.24
N ASN A 64 -6.69 -11.64 -4.51
CA ASN A 64 -6.92 -11.72 -3.07
C ASN A 64 -5.64 -11.97 -2.23
N LEU A 65 -4.48 -11.56 -2.74
CA LEU A 65 -3.17 -11.78 -2.11
C LEU A 65 -2.45 -10.50 -1.70
N ALA A 66 -2.64 -9.41 -2.45
CA ALA A 66 -1.92 -8.17 -2.22
C ALA A 66 -2.85 -6.96 -2.42
N THR A 67 -2.65 -5.93 -1.60
CA THR A 67 -3.29 -4.63 -1.79
C THR A 67 -2.54 -3.87 -2.89
N SER A 68 -3.17 -3.70 -4.06
CA SER A 68 -2.55 -2.96 -5.17
C SER A 68 -2.86 -1.47 -5.12
N ASP A 69 -4.03 -1.10 -4.62
CA ASP A 69 -4.51 0.28 -4.54
C ASP A 69 -5.47 0.46 -3.39
N GLY A 70 -5.67 1.70 -2.99
CA GLY A 70 -6.81 2.06 -2.18
C GLY A 70 -6.72 3.44 -1.59
N MET A 71 -7.65 3.72 -0.69
CA MET A 71 -7.64 4.89 0.15
C MET A 71 -8.17 4.58 1.54
N ASN A 72 -7.66 5.30 2.53
CA ASN A 72 -8.18 5.22 3.89
C ASN A 72 -9.20 6.32 4.19
N GLU A 73 -9.85 6.20 5.34
CA GLU A 73 -10.88 7.14 5.79
C GLU A 73 -10.35 8.55 6.11
N ALA A 74 -9.03 8.74 6.21
CA ALA A 74 -8.41 10.06 6.35
C ALA A 74 -8.13 10.74 4.99
N GLY A 75 -8.37 10.03 3.88
CA GLY A 75 -8.15 10.54 2.52
C GLY A 75 -6.75 10.27 1.97
N LEU A 76 -5.89 9.52 2.68
CA LEU A 76 -4.63 9.03 2.12
C LEU A 76 -4.96 7.99 1.05
N ALA A 77 -4.51 8.24 -0.18
CA ALA A 77 -4.61 7.30 -1.29
C ALA A 77 -3.22 6.79 -1.66
N GLY A 78 -3.11 5.50 -1.99
CA GLY A 78 -1.88 4.90 -2.46
C GLY A 78 -2.11 3.89 -3.57
N ASN A 79 -1.11 3.76 -4.44
CA ASN A 79 -1.16 2.92 -5.63
C ASN A 79 0.21 2.25 -5.84
N MET A 80 0.23 0.92 -5.89
CA MET A 80 1.43 0.14 -6.16
C MET A 80 1.59 -0.05 -7.67
N LEU A 81 2.61 0.60 -8.25
CA LEU A 81 2.95 0.46 -9.67
C LEU A 81 4.14 -0.48 -9.81
N TYR A 82 4.07 -1.36 -10.82
CA TYR A 82 5.17 -2.29 -11.10
C TYR A 82 6.41 -1.54 -11.63
N LEU A 83 7.56 -1.85 -11.04
CA LEU A 83 8.88 -1.40 -11.50
C LEU A 83 9.86 -2.58 -11.46
N VAL A 84 10.15 -3.15 -12.63
CA VAL A 84 10.92 -4.40 -12.76
C VAL A 84 12.39 -4.26 -12.30
N GLU A 85 12.94 -3.05 -12.31
CA GLU A 85 14.32 -2.81 -11.88
C GLU A 85 14.47 -2.65 -10.35
N SER A 86 13.37 -2.80 -9.58
CA SER A 86 13.41 -2.62 -8.12
C SER A 86 14.28 -3.67 -7.43
N SER A 87 15.15 -3.22 -6.53
CA SER A 87 15.87 -4.07 -5.58
C SER A 87 15.52 -3.66 -4.16
N TYR A 88 15.00 -4.59 -3.37
CA TYR A 88 14.65 -4.34 -1.97
C TYR A 88 15.82 -4.60 -1.01
N GLY A 89 17.01 -4.93 -1.51
CA GLY A 89 18.20 -5.25 -0.71
C GLY A 89 18.13 -6.60 0.02
N ASP A 90 19.18 -6.91 0.78
CA ASP A 90 19.29 -8.14 1.57
C ASP A 90 18.57 -7.98 2.92
N PRO A 91 17.47 -8.72 3.19
CA PRO A 91 16.78 -8.66 4.47
C PRO A 91 17.64 -9.14 5.65
N ALA A 92 18.58 -10.08 5.43
CA ALA A 92 19.41 -10.61 6.51
C ALA A 92 20.41 -9.56 7.05
N ALA A 93 20.80 -8.60 6.22
CA ALA A 93 21.71 -7.52 6.60
C ALA A 93 21.05 -6.45 7.48
N ARG A 94 19.71 -6.39 7.57
CA ARG A 94 18.98 -5.29 8.22
C ARG A 94 18.64 -5.53 9.68
N ALA A 95 18.61 -6.77 10.16
CA ALA A 95 18.23 -7.12 11.53
C ALA A 95 16.93 -6.43 12.03
N LYS A 96 15.95 -6.27 11.13
CA LYS A 96 14.67 -5.60 11.38
C LYS A 96 13.48 -6.47 10.98
N PRO A 97 12.28 -6.19 11.53
CA PRO A 97 11.06 -6.84 11.08
C PRO A 97 10.85 -6.64 9.58
N LEU A 98 10.30 -7.65 8.93
CA LEU A 98 10.10 -7.69 7.49
C LEU A 98 8.63 -7.56 7.13
N ILE A 99 8.37 -7.02 5.94
CA ILE A 99 7.03 -6.93 5.37
C ILE A 99 7.03 -7.48 3.95
N SER A 100 6.02 -8.28 3.62
CA SER A 100 5.74 -8.67 2.25
C SER A 100 5.40 -7.43 1.43
N VAL A 101 5.95 -7.32 0.23
CA VAL A 101 5.60 -6.27 -0.74
C VAL A 101 4.09 -6.18 -0.96
N GLY A 102 3.37 -7.31 -0.91
CA GLY A 102 1.91 -7.33 -1.07
C GLY A 102 1.13 -6.69 0.08
N ALA A 103 1.75 -6.58 1.26
CA ALA A 103 1.16 -5.94 2.44
C ALA A 103 1.65 -4.50 2.65
N TRP A 104 2.66 -4.05 1.89
CA TRP A 104 3.33 -2.77 2.14
C TRP A 104 2.39 -1.56 1.97
N LEU A 105 1.59 -1.53 0.91
CA LEU A 105 0.59 -0.47 0.75
C LEU A 105 -0.49 -0.53 1.84
N GLN A 106 -0.91 -1.74 2.25
CA GLN A 106 -1.90 -1.86 3.32
C GLN A 106 -1.34 -1.32 4.65
N TYR A 107 -0.05 -1.55 4.94
CA TYR A 107 0.62 -0.96 6.10
C TYR A 107 0.55 0.58 6.06
N MET A 108 0.77 1.20 4.90
CA MET A 108 0.68 2.65 4.77
C MET A 108 -0.74 3.16 5.03
N LEU A 109 -1.73 2.53 4.38
CA LEU A 109 -3.14 2.91 4.50
C LEU A 109 -3.67 2.69 5.92
N ASP A 110 -3.20 1.63 6.59
CA ASP A 110 -3.59 1.29 7.96
C ASP A 110 -3.02 2.27 9.00
N ASN A 111 -1.84 2.87 8.76
CA ASN A 111 -1.07 3.57 9.81
C ASN A 111 -0.95 5.10 9.67
N PHE A 112 -1.20 5.67 8.50
CA PHE A 112 -0.95 7.10 8.27
C PHE A 112 -2.18 7.83 7.73
N ALA A 113 -2.44 9.05 8.20
CA ALA A 113 -3.48 9.92 7.66
C ALA A 113 -2.98 10.75 6.48
N THR A 114 -1.69 11.10 6.45
CA THR A 114 -1.13 12.02 5.47
C THR A 114 0.13 11.49 4.80
N VAL A 115 0.44 12.05 3.62
CA VAL A 115 1.71 11.76 2.92
C VAL A 115 2.91 12.21 3.76
N ALA A 116 2.77 13.30 4.51
CA ALA A 116 3.86 13.82 5.35
C ALA A 116 4.23 12.84 6.47
N GLU A 117 3.23 12.30 7.18
CA GLU A 117 3.43 11.28 8.23
C GLU A 117 4.08 10.01 7.65
N ALA A 118 3.56 9.51 6.52
CA ALA A 118 4.11 8.33 5.87
C ALA A 118 5.56 8.57 5.42
N ALA A 119 5.87 9.74 4.87
CA ALA A 119 7.21 10.09 4.42
C ALA A 119 8.18 10.24 5.59
N GLU A 120 7.76 10.82 6.72
CA GLU A 120 8.59 10.98 7.92
C GLU A 120 9.02 9.61 8.48
N VAL A 121 8.08 8.67 8.59
CA VAL A 121 8.42 7.32 9.10
C VAL A 121 9.27 6.51 8.13
N MET A 122 9.13 6.75 6.82
CA MET A 122 9.88 6.03 5.78
C MET A 122 11.18 6.72 5.37
N ALA A 123 11.50 7.89 5.95
CA ALA A 123 12.68 8.66 5.59
C ALA A 123 13.97 7.94 5.99
N ASP A 124 13.96 7.34 7.18
CA ASP A 124 14.97 6.40 7.63
C ASP A 124 14.54 4.98 7.32
N ASP A 125 15.47 4.02 7.38
CA ASP A 125 15.14 2.60 7.28
C ASP A 125 14.19 2.24 8.45
N PRO A 126 12.90 1.96 8.21
CA PRO A 126 11.90 1.80 9.26
C PRO A 126 11.98 0.45 9.97
#